data_AF-A0A7R7MY61-F1
#
_entry.id   AF-A0A7R7MY61-F1
#
_cell.length_a   1.000
_cell.length_b   1.000
_cell.length_c   1.000
_cell.angle_alpha   90.00
_cell.angle_beta   90.00
_cell.angle_gamma   90.00
#
_symmetry.space_group_name_H-M   'P 1'
#
loop_
_entity.id
_entity.type
_entity.pdbx_description
1 polymer ?
#
loop_
_entity_poly.entity_id
_entity_poly.type
_entity_poly.pdbx_seq_one_letter_code
_entity_poly.pdbx_strand_id
1 'polypeptide(L)'
;MATAPASDYVTAPPDATDMRDWSHLDGGLATRVFAGNTREAAGFTVRVGGLQRSNSTCRRWVVVESTSSIGVPLEPEAVRQFAAALVAAADEIEARR
;
A
#
# COMPACT_ATOMS: atom_id res chain seq x y z
N MET A 1 26.30 -18.00 19.33
CA MET A 1 26.07 -17.32 18.04
C MET A 1 24.62 -16.88 18.01
N ALA A 2 24.34 -15.58 18.02
CA ALA A 2 22.97 -15.08 17.88
C ALA A 2 22.59 -15.14 16.40
N THR A 3 21.54 -15.90 16.07
CA THR A 3 20.95 -15.94 14.73
C THR A 3 20.46 -14.53 14.38
N ALA A 4 20.96 -13.93 13.30
CA ALA A 4 20.42 -12.67 12.79
C ALA A 4 18.91 -12.82 12.56
N PRO A 5 18.08 -11.80 12.87
CA PRO A 5 16.64 -11.94 12.70
C PRO A 5 16.34 -12.21 11.22
N ALA A 6 15.50 -13.21 10.95
CA ALA A 6 15.14 -13.67 9.61
C ALA A 6 14.63 -12.56 8.66
N SER A 7 14.26 -11.41 9.22
CA SER A 7 13.75 -10.20 8.57
C SER A 7 14.72 -9.54 7.57
N ASP A 8 16.04 -9.61 7.82
CA ASP A 8 17.04 -8.91 7.00
C ASP A 8 17.26 -9.54 5.61
N TYR A 9 16.81 -10.79 5.44
CA TYR A 9 16.93 -11.54 4.19
C TYR A 9 15.65 -11.51 3.34
N VAL A 10 14.59 -10.84 3.82
CA VAL A 10 13.32 -10.75 3.08
C VAL A 10 13.38 -9.58 2.10
N THR A 11 13.46 -9.89 0.81
CA THR A 11 13.47 -8.91 -0.28
C THR A 11 12.21 -8.06 -0.26
N ALA A 12 12.33 -6.77 -0.58
CA ALA A 12 11.17 -5.90 -0.75
C ALA A 12 10.24 -6.44 -1.85
N PRO A 13 8.92 -6.23 -1.75
CA PRO A 13 8.01 -6.52 -2.84
C PRO A 13 8.43 -5.73 -4.09
N PRO A 14 8.37 -6.33 -5.29
CA PRO A 14 8.84 -5.67 -6.52
C PRO A 14 8.04 -4.42 -6.89
N ASP A 15 6.84 -4.29 -6.34
CA ASP A 15 5.94 -3.16 -6.53
C ASP A 15 6.08 -2.06 -5.47
N ALA A 16 6.99 -2.23 -4.50
CA ALA A 16 7.21 -1.22 -3.47
C ALA A 16 8.06 -0.05 -4.00
N THR A 17 7.57 1.16 -3.80
CA THR A 17 8.25 2.42 -4.10
C THR A 17 8.87 3.05 -2.84
N ASP A 18 8.29 2.76 -1.67
CA ASP A 18 8.82 3.15 -0.36
C ASP A 18 8.60 2.02 0.66
N MET A 19 9.54 1.84 1.57
CA MET A 19 9.53 0.80 2.59
C MET A 19 9.78 1.42 3.96
N ARG A 20 8.99 1.03 4.96
CA ARG A 20 9.26 1.35 6.36
C ARG A 20 10.13 0.27 6.99
N ASP A 21 10.72 0.60 8.13
CA ASP A 21 11.50 -0.34 8.92
C ASP A 21 10.62 -1.48 9.48
N TRP A 22 11.28 -2.58 9.84
CA TRP A 22 10.63 -3.71 10.48
C TRP A 22 10.14 -3.36 11.89
N SER A 23 8.85 -3.53 12.11
CA SER A 23 8.24 -3.55 13.43
C SER A 23 8.17 -4.98 13.95
N HIS A 24 8.65 -5.16 15.18
CA HIS A 24 8.64 -6.42 15.90
C HIS A 24 7.61 -6.30 17.04
N LEU A 25 6.42 -6.85 16.83
CA LEU A 25 5.41 -6.98 17.87
C LEU A 25 5.60 -8.34 18.56
N ASP A 26 5.57 -8.35 19.88
CA ASP A 26 5.82 -9.56 20.68
C ASP A 26 4.89 -10.71 20.29
N GLY A 27 5.49 -11.89 20.02
CA GLY A 27 4.78 -13.12 19.66
C GLY A 27 4.29 -13.21 18.20
N GLY A 28 4.51 -12.18 17.37
CA GLY A 28 4.13 -12.15 15.96
C GLY A 28 5.29 -12.25 14.98
N LEU A 29 4.97 -12.42 13.70
CA LEU A 29 5.95 -12.18 12.62
C LEU A 29 6.34 -10.70 12.63
N ALA A 30 7.62 -10.41 12.40
CA ALA A 30 8.04 -9.04 12.11
C ALA A 30 7.29 -8.56 10.86
N THR A 31 6.85 -7.30 10.87
CA THR A 31 6.11 -6.71 9.77
C THR A 31 6.66 -5.35 9.39
N ARG A 32 6.58 -4.99 8.11
CA ARG A 32 6.89 -3.64 7.64
C ARG A 32 5.83 -3.17 6.66
N VAL A 33 5.51 -1.89 6.74
CA VAL A 33 4.58 -1.24 5.81
C VAL A 33 5.35 -0.78 4.57
N PHE A 34 4.71 -0.85 3.42
CA PHE A 34 5.24 -0.31 2.18
C PHE A 34 4.19 0.50 1.41
N ALA A 35 4.68 1.41 0.58
CA ALA A 35 3.91 2.11 -0.43
C ALA A 35 4.24 1.52 -1.80
N GLY A 36 3.23 1.39 -2.66
CA GLY A 36 3.38 1.03 -4.06
C GLY A 36 3.07 2.20 -4.98
N ASN A 37 2.47 1.89 -6.13
CA ASN A 37 2.13 2.90 -7.12
C ASN A 37 1.10 3.91 -6.58
N THR A 38 1.26 5.17 -6.99
CA THR A 38 0.42 6.30 -6.57
C THR A 38 -0.19 6.97 -7.80
N ARG A 39 -1.47 7.34 -7.70
CA ARG A 39 -2.26 7.97 -8.76
C ARG A 39 -2.94 9.20 -8.20
N GLU A 40 -2.95 10.28 -8.97
CA GLU A 40 -3.75 11.47 -8.66
C GLU A 40 -5.00 11.48 -9.55
N ALA A 41 -6.18 11.60 -8.95
CA ALA A 41 -7.44 11.68 -9.69
C ALA A 41 -8.45 12.54 -8.93
N ALA A 42 -9.03 13.54 -9.60
CA ALA A 42 -10.05 14.41 -9.02
C ALA A 42 -9.66 15.09 -7.68
N GLY A 43 -8.37 15.38 -7.48
CA GLY A 43 -7.86 15.96 -6.22
C GLY A 43 -7.69 14.96 -5.07
N PHE A 44 -7.77 13.66 -5.37
CA PHE A 44 -7.45 12.58 -4.45
C PHE A 44 -6.18 11.86 -4.88
N THR A 45 -5.41 11.46 -3.89
CA THR A 45 -4.29 10.55 -4.04
C THR A 45 -4.79 9.13 -3.77
N VAL A 46 -4.68 8.25 -4.77
CA VAL A 46 -4.98 6.81 -4.67
C VAL A 46 -3.67 6.05 -4.72
N ARG A 47 -3.34 5.35 -3.65
CA ARG A 47 -2.07 4.65 -3.48
C ARG A 47 -2.29 3.19 -3.10
N VAL A 48 -1.49 2.29 -3.65
CA VAL A 48 -1.42 0.92 -3.14
C VAL A 48 -0.58 0.91 -1.88
N GLY A 49 -1.18 0.57 -0.75
CA GLY A 49 -0.46 0.30 0.50
C GLY A 49 -0.30 -1.19 0.71
N GLY A 50 0.70 -1.58 1.49
CA GLY A 50 0.82 -2.97 1.89
C GLY A 50 1.61 -3.21 3.17
N LEU A 51 1.48 -4.44 3.66
CA LEU A 51 2.18 -4.99 4.81
C LEU A 51 2.94 -6.23 4.36
N GLN A 52 4.25 -6.20 4.47
CA GLN A 52 5.09 -7.39 4.30
C GLN A 52 5.40 -8.00 5.65
N ARG A 53 5.38 -9.33 5.73
CA ARG A 53 5.77 -10.10 6.91
C ARG A 53 7.10 -10.79 6.69
N SER A 54 7.80 -11.14 7.77
CA SER A 54 9.10 -11.83 7.72
C SER A 54 9.06 -13.25 7.12
N ASN A 55 7.88 -13.81 6.87
CA ASN A 55 7.70 -15.06 6.11
C ASN A 55 7.46 -14.83 4.61
N SER A 56 7.85 -13.66 4.09
CA SER A 56 7.68 -13.23 2.69
C SER A 56 6.24 -13.04 2.22
N THR A 57 5.23 -13.24 3.08
CA THR A 57 3.83 -12.96 2.72
C THR A 57 3.55 -11.46 2.72
N CYS A 58 2.71 -11.03 1.78
CA CYS A 58 2.27 -9.65 1.67
C CYS A 58 0.74 -9.55 1.75
N ARG A 59 0.25 -8.48 2.37
CA ARG A 59 -1.15 -8.04 2.25
C ARG A 59 -1.13 -6.65 1.62
N ARG A 60 -2.04 -6.38 0.71
CA ARG A 60 -2.18 -5.08 0.03
C ARG A 60 -3.58 -4.52 0.23
N TRP A 61 -3.71 -3.20 0.13
CA TRP A 61 -4.97 -2.47 0.17
C TRP A 61 -4.84 -1.15 -0.59
N VAL A 62 -5.98 -0.55 -0.95
CA VAL A 62 -6.03 0.80 -1.52
C VAL A 62 -6.08 1.81 -0.37
N VAL A 63 -5.21 2.82 -0.43
CA VAL A 63 -5.20 3.99 0.43
C VAL A 63 -5.71 5.16 -0.40
N VAL A 64 -6.69 5.88 0.12
CA VAL A 64 -7.23 7.11 -0.47
C VAL A 64 -6.93 8.25 0.48
N GLU A 65 -6.21 9.24 0.00
CA GLU A 65 -5.89 10.46 0.72
C GLU A 65 -6.55 11.65 -0.01
N SER A 66 -7.11 12.58 0.76
CA SER A 66 -7.61 13.86 0.24
C SER A 66 -6.86 14.99 0.93
N THR A 67 -6.53 16.02 0.17
CA THR A 67 -5.97 17.26 0.73
C THR A 67 -7.02 18.11 1.46
N SER A 68 -8.31 17.80 1.28
CA SER A 68 -9.42 18.49 1.93
C SER A 68 -9.91 17.71 3.15
N SER A 69 -10.02 18.39 4.28
CA SER A 69 -10.39 17.82 5.58
C SER A 69 -11.90 17.58 5.75
N ILE A 70 -12.74 18.01 4.80
CA ILE A 70 -14.21 17.91 4.85
C ILE A 70 -14.74 17.64 3.43
N GLY A 71 -15.80 16.83 3.32
CA GLY A 71 -16.35 16.30 2.07
C GLY A 71 -16.36 17.27 0.90
N VAL A 72 -15.62 16.92 -0.15
CA VAL A 72 -15.51 17.72 -1.39
C VAL A 72 -16.64 17.32 -2.33
N PRO A 73 -17.47 18.27 -2.81
CA PRO A 73 -18.44 17.97 -3.86
C PRO A 73 -17.69 17.61 -5.14
N LEU A 74 -18.06 16.48 -5.75
CA LEU A 74 -17.48 16.02 -7.01
C LEU A 74 -18.50 16.12 -8.13
N GLU A 75 -18.10 16.79 -9.21
CA GLU A 75 -18.82 16.75 -10.47
C GLU A 75 -18.83 15.33 -11.06
N PRO A 76 -19.84 14.95 -11.87
CA PRO A 76 -19.93 13.59 -12.42
C PRO A 76 -18.69 13.11 -13.17
N GLU A 77 -17.96 14.02 -13.83
CA GLU A 77 -16.70 13.69 -14.49
C GLU A 77 -15.58 13.37 -13.51
N ALA A 78 -15.46 14.16 -12.43
CA ALA A 78 -14.51 13.90 -11.35
C ALA A 78 -14.80 12.55 -10.66
N VAL A 79 -16.07 12.20 -10.48
CA VAL A 79 -16.49 10.89 -9.96
C VAL A 79 -16.01 9.75 -10.88
N ARG A 80 -16.18 9.87 -12.20
CA ARG A 80 -15.72 8.84 -13.15
C ARG A 80 -14.21 8.67 -13.13
N GLN A 81 -13.47 9.77 -13.09
CA GLN A 81 -12.01 9.75 -13.02
C GLN A 81 -11.51 9.08 -11.74
N PHE A 82 -12.12 9.44 -10.60
CA PHE A 82 -11.77 8.85 -9.31
C PHE A 82 -12.11 7.35 -9.26
N ALA A 83 -13.29 6.96 -9.76
CA ALA A 83 -13.67 5.56 -9.86
C ALA A 83 -12.70 4.74 -10.73
N ALA A 84 -12.30 5.29 -11.88
CA ALA A 84 -11.31 4.64 -12.75
C ALA A 84 -9.96 4.43 -12.06
N ALA A 85 -9.50 5.40 -11.26
CA ALA A 85 -8.27 5.28 -10.49
C ALA A 85 -8.37 4.19 -9.39
N LEU A 86 -9.51 4.09 -8.72
CA LEU A 86 -9.78 3.05 -7.71
C LEU A 86 -9.80 1.66 -8.34
N VAL A 87 -10.48 1.49 -9.48
CA VAL A 87 -10.52 0.22 -10.22
C VAL A 87 -9.11 -0.18 -10.65
N ALA A 88 -8.35 0.74 -11.26
CA ALA A 88 -6.98 0.45 -11.69
C ALA A 88 -6.04 0.06 -10.52
N ALA A 89 -6.26 0.61 -9.32
CA ALA A 89 -5.50 0.23 -8.12
C ALA A 89 -5.94 -1.13 -7.56
N ALA A 90 -7.23 -1.46 -7.64
CA ALA A 90 -7.75 -2.77 -7.26
C ALA A 90 -7.22 -3.87 -8.18
N ASP A 91 -7.31 -3.68 -9.51
CA ASP A 91 -6.80 -4.60 -10.52
C ASP A 91 -5.30 -4.87 -10.33
N GLU A 92 -4.54 -3.82 -10.00
CA GLU A 92 -3.11 -3.92 -9.67
C GLU A 92 -2.84 -4.83 -8.47
N ILE A 93 -3.69 -4.78 -7.43
CA ILE A 93 -3.57 -5.65 -6.26
C ILE A 93 -3.93 -7.10 -6.61
N GLU A 94 -4.99 -7.29 -7.40
CA GLU A 94 -5.46 -8.62 -7.81
C GLU A 94 -4.44 -9.36 -8.68
N ALA A 95 -3.77 -8.64 -9.58
CA ALA A 95 -2.68 -9.19 -10.39
C ALA A 95 -1.45 -9.66 -9.55
N ARG A 96 -1.44 -9.39 -8.24
CA ARG A 96 -0.32 -9.67 -7.32
C ARG A 96 -0.72 -10.51 -6.10
N ARG A 97 -1.89 -11.13 -6.15
CA ARG A 97 -2.25 -12.22 -5.23
C ARG A 97 -1.48 -13.49 -5.58
#